data_AF-A0A6I6W995-F1
#
_entry.id   AF-A0A6I6W995-F1
#
_cell.length_a   1.000
_cell.length_b   1.000
_cell.length_c   1.000
_cell.angle_alpha   90.00
_cell.angle_beta   90.00
_cell.angle_gamma   90.00
#
_symmetry.space_group_name_H-M   'P 1'
#
loop_
_entity.id
_entity.type
_entity.pdbx_description
1 polymer ?
#
loop_
_entity_poly.entity_id
_entity_poly.type
_entity_poly.pdbx_seq_one_letter_code
_entity_poly.pdbx_strand_id
1 'polypeptide(L)' 'MCEGDEVHQAEVSGQMGLRGPGALLAKHTVFSVLVCAGCGFMQWYVPVDGDRRDWLRRKAPRVQPQPQSPR' A
#
# COMPACT_ATOMS: atom_id res chain seq x y z
N MET A 1 6.58 17.02 -7.25
CA MET A 1 7.05 16.17 -6.13
C MET A 1 5.98 16.33 -5.08
N CYS A 2 5.49 15.28 -4.41
CA CYS A 2 4.52 15.49 -3.33
C CYS A 2 5.25 16.20 -2.20
N GLU A 3 5.01 17.49 -2.04
CA GLU A 3 5.57 18.29 -0.96
C GLU A 3 4.71 18.12 0.30
N GLY A 4 5.27 18.46 1.47
CA GLY A 4 4.70 18.09 2.76
C GLY A 4 3.31 18.71 3.04
N ASP A 5 2.96 19.78 2.34
CA ASP A 5 1.67 20.47 2.40
C ASP A 5 0.59 19.84 1.52
N GLU A 6 0.97 19.03 0.52
CA GLU A 6 0.03 18.31 -0.35
C GLU A 6 -0.34 16.92 0.16
N VAL A 7 0.26 16.44 1.27
CA VAL A 7 0.04 15.07 1.77
C VAL A 7 -0.95 15.06 2.93
N HIS A 8 -2.07 14.39 2.73
CA HIS A 8 -3.16 14.26 3.70
C HIS A 8 -3.34 12.81 4.14
N GLN A 9 -3.71 12.62 5.41
CA GLN A 9 -4.21 11.32 5.87
C GLN A 9 -5.68 11.17 5.46
N ALA A 10 -6.03 10.05 4.85
CA ALA A 10 -7.40 9.70 4.51
C ALA A 10 -7.71 8.25 4.92
N GLU A 11 -9.00 7.93 4.98
CA GLU A 11 -9.49 6.57 5.19
C GLU A 11 -10.07 6.04 3.88
N VAL A 12 -9.72 4.80 3.54
CA VAL A 12 -10.33 4.11 2.40
C VAL A 12 -10.85 2.75 2.86
N SER A 13 -12.11 2.49 2.51
CA SER A 13 -12.80 1.23 2.80
C SER A 13 -12.92 0.38 1.54
N GLY A 14 -12.51 -0.89 1.63
CA GLY A 14 -12.67 -1.83 0.52
C GLY A 14 -12.26 -3.25 0.90
N GLN A 15 -12.48 -4.20 0.00
CA GLN A 15 -11.88 -5.53 0.10
C GLN A 15 -10.47 -5.48 -0.47
N MET A 16 -9.49 -5.16 0.37
CA MET A 16 -8.08 -5.09 -0.04
C MET A 16 -7.18 -5.86 0.92
N GLY A 17 -6.14 -6.50 0.39
CA GLY A 17 -5.16 -7.24 1.17
C GLY A 17 -4.08 -7.86 0.30
N LEU A 18 -2.96 -8.22 0.92
CA LEU A 18 -1.88 -8.94 0.25
C LEU A 18 -2.32 -10.39 -0.03
N ARG A 19 -2.32 -10.79 -1.30
CA ARG A 19 -2.59 -12.18 -1.70
C ARG A 19 -1.32 -13.02 -1.55
N GLY A 20 -1.31 -13.90 -0.56
CA GLY A 20 -0.38 -15.04 -0.49
C GLY A 20 -1.00 -16.31 -1.09
N PRO A 21 -0.24 -17.41 -1.19
CA PRO A 21 -0.75 -18.71 -1.61
C PRO A 21 -1.86 -19.16 -0.63
N GLY A 22 -3.05 -19.45 -1.14
CA GLY A 22 -4.19 -19.90 -0.32
C GLY A 22 -4.87 -18.81 0.52
N ALA A 23 -4.49 -17.53 0.39
CA ALA A 23 -5.07 -16.47 1.20
C ALA A 23 -6.49 -16.09 0.72
N LEU A 24 -7.47 -16.25 1.61
CA LEU A 24 -8.80 -15.65 1.44
C LEU A 24 -8.69 -14.12 1.55
N LEU A 25 -9.45 -13.42 0.71
CA LEU A 25 -9.57 -11.96 0.81
C LEU A 25 -10.05 -11.59 2.21
N ALA A 26 -9.32 -10.72 2.89
CA ALA A 26 -9.76 -10.17 4.17
C ALA A 26 -11.09 -9.42 3.95
N LYS A 27 -12.11 -9.78 4.73
CA LYS A 27 -13.39 -9.07 4.72
C LYS A 27 -13.16 -7.64 5.19
N HIS A 28 -13.49 -6.68 4.32
CA HIS A 28 -13.62 -5.23 4.57
C HIS A 28 -12.71 -4.68 5.67
N THR A 29 -11.51 -4.25 5.28
CA THR A 29 -10.58 -3.58 6.17
C THR A 29 -10.58 -2.09 5.84
N VAL A 30 -10.68 -1.24 6.87
CA VAL A 30 -10.44 0.21 6.75
C VAL A 30 -8.94 0.43 6.89
N PHE A 31 -8.34 1.12 5.93
CA PHE A 31 -6.92 1.45 5.97
C PHE A 31 -6.75 2.96 6.07
N SER A 32 -5.83 3.39 6.93
CA SER A 32 -5.26 4.73 6.83
C SER A 32 -4.29 4.78 5.67
N VAL A 33 -4.45 5.79 4.82
CA VAL A 33 -3.58 6.05 3.68
C VAL A 33 -3.06 7.48 3.74
N LEU A 34 -1.86 7.70 3.21
CA LEU A 34 -1.40 9.04 2.88
C LEU A 34 -1.74 9.30 1.41
N VAL A 35 -2.43 10.40 1.14
CA VAL A 35 -2.87 10.81 -0.19
C VAL A 35 -2.27 12.16 -0.52
N CYS A 36 -1.60 12.24 -1.66
CA CYS A 36 -1.10 13.48 -2.21
C CYS A 36 -2.21 14.17 -3.02
N ALA A 37 -2.66 15.35 -2.60
CA ALA A 37 -3.72 16.10 -3.25
C ALA A 37 -3.32 16.61 -4.65
N GLY A 38 -2.03 16.91 -4.86
CA GLY A 38 -1.51 17.41 -6.14
C GLY A 38 -1.55 16.37 -7.28
N CYS A 39 -1.12 15.13 -7.02
CA CYS A 39 -1.00 14.09 -8.06
C CYS A 39 -1.84 12.82 -7.83
N GLY A 40 -2.57 12.74 -6.72
CA GLY A 40 -3.39 11.57 -6.37
C GLY A 40 -2.58 10.34 -5.95
N PHE A 41 -1.27 10.46 -5.73
CA PHE A 41 -0.46 9.35 -5.23
C PHE A 41 -0.95 8.91 -3.85
N MET A 42 -1.10 7.59 -3.66
CA MET A 42 -1.57 6.99 -2.41
C MET A 42 -0.53 6.02 -1.84
N GLN A 43 -0.12 6.25 -0.59
CA GLN A 43 0.71 5.34 0.18
C GLN A 43 -0.13 4.63 1.25
N TRP A 44 -0.21 3.31 1.14
CA TRP A 44 -0.98 2.46 2.04
C TRP A 44 -0.09 1.89 3.14
N TYR A 45 -0.57 1.95 4.39
CA TYR A 45 0.04 1.19 5.47
C TYR A 45 -0.70 -0.14 5.65
N VAL A 46 -0.15 -1.20 5.07
CA VAL A 46 -0.71 -2.56 5.21
C VAL A 46 0.04 -3.31 6.29
N PRO A 47 -0.61 -3.77 7.37
CA PRO A 47 0.04 -4.61 8.36
C PRO A 47 0.49 -5.94 7.74
N VAL A 48 1.75 -6.30 8.01
CA VAL A 48 2.39 -7.52 7.51
C VAL A 48 2.95 -8.31 8.71
N ASP A 49 2.33 -9.45 9.00
CA ASP A 49 2.80 -10.42 9.99
C ASP A 49 4.11 -11.13 9.54
N GLY A 50 4.66 -11.96 10.42
CA GLY A 50 5.91 -12.68 10.18
C GLY A 50 5.86 -13.56 8.93
N ASP A 51 4.84 -14.40 8.82
CA ASP A 51 4.68 -15.34 7.69
C ASP A 51 4.54 -14.61 6.36
N ARG A 52 3.77 -13.52 6.33
CA ARG A 52 3.54 -12.74 5.12
C ARG A 52 4.77 -11.93 4.71
N ARG A 53 5.54 -11.42 5.69
CA ARG A 53 6.83 -10.76 5.43
C ARG A 53 7.83 -11.73 4.80
N ASP A 54 7.88 -12.94 5.33
CA ASP A 54 8.73 -14.02 4.85
C ASP A 54 8.36 -14.45 3.43
N TRP A 55 7.06 -14.59 3.15
CA TRP A 55 6.58 -14.85 1.80
C TRP A 55 6.97 -13.74 0.81
N LEU A 56 6.77 -12.47 1.16
CA LEU A 56 7.14 -11.32 0.32
C LEU A 56 8.63 -11.36 -0.04
N ARG A 57 9.50 -11.67 0.92
CA ARG A 57 10.96 -11.72 0.71
C ARG A 57 11.39 -12.84 -0.22
N ARG A 58 10.69 -13.98 -0.20
CA ARG A 58 11.07 -15.21 -0.92
C ARG A 58 10.38 -15.39 -2.26
N LYS A 59 9.15 -14.90 -2.42
CA LYS A 59 8.26 -15.29 -3.54
C LYS A 59 7.70 -14.11 -4.32
N ALA A 60 7.53 -12.94 -3.72
CA ALA A 60 7.01 -11.79 -4.45
C ALA A 60 8.07 -11.22 -5.39
N PRO A 61 7.72 -10.83 -6.63
CA PRO A 61 8.64 -10.14 -7.52
C PRO A 61 9.16 -8.85 -6.87
N ARG A 62 10.49 -8.70 -6.78
CA ARG A 62 11.08 -7.43 -6.36
C ARG A 62 10.99 -6.44 -7.50
N VAL A 63 10.38 -5.31 -7.23
CA VAL A 63 10.40 -4.14 -8.12
C VAL A 63 11.39 -3.13 -7.53
N GLN A 64 12.21 -2.52 -8.39
CA GLN A 64 12.98 -1.36 -7.95
C GLN A 64 12.01 -0.21 -7.67
N PRO A 65 12.21 0.58 -6.59
CA PRO A 65 11.44 1.79 -6.40
C PRO A 65 11.63 2.67 -7.64
N GLN A 66 10.58 2.83 -8.44
CA GLN A 66 10.64 3.84 -9.48
C GLN A 66 10.57 5.20 -8.77
N PRO A 67 11.45 6.15 -9.12
CA PRO A 67 11.24 7.54 -8.74
C PRO A 67 9.84 7.89 -9.21
N GLN A 68 8.99 8.34 -8.29
CA GLN A 68 7.65 8.79 -8.64
C GLN A 68 7.84 10.05 -9.48
N SER A 69 7.86 9.91 -10.81
CA SER A 69 7.84 11.07 -11.69
C SER A 69 6.52 11.79 -11.44
N PRO A 70 6.55 13.04 -10.95
CA PRO A 70 5.35 13.86 -10.94
C PRO A 70 4.97 14.10 -12.39
N ARG A 71 3.79 13.65 -12.80
CA ARG A 71 3.12 14.23 -13.96
C ARG A 71 2.31 15.43 -13.48
#